data_AF-A0A7W1K1B3-F1
#
_entry.id   AF-A0A7W1K1B3-F1
#
_cell.length_a   1.000
_cell.length_b   1.000
_cell.length_c   1.000
_cell.angle_alpha   90.00
_cell.angle_beta   90.00
_cell.angle_gamma   90.00
#
_symmetry.space_group_name_H-M   'P 1'
#
loop_
_entity.id
_entity.type
_entity.pdbx_description
1 polymer ?
#
loop_
_entity_poly.entity_id
_entity_poly.type
_entity_poly.pdbx_seq_one_letter_code
_entity_poly.pdbx_strand_id
1 'polypeptide(L)'
;MFLSAFFLLVTSPITIPIALVVLLTSGRPVFYRGERVGRGGRVFEMLKFRTLNPSAEDRLGPFLGDELVRRTRVETTAIGGWLRATQLDEIPQLWNVVRGDMSLVGPRPIRPRFFASLVEELPAYWQRLVVRPGLTGLAQVRRGYETSMAEKLAHDLEWIADRSVRLYLRTLASTAWRVLGQFARGLSGRSR
;
A
#
# COMPACT_ATOMS: atom_id res chain seq x y z
N MET A 1 -4.71 15.65 -9.45
CA MET A 1 -4.34 16.64 -8.43
C MET A 1 -5.56 17.06 -7.61
N PHE A 2 -6.63 17.61 -8.22
CA PHE A 2 -7.86 18.02 -7.52
C PHE A 2 -8.53 16.90 -6.70
N LEU A 3 -8.69 15.70 -7.28
CA LEU A 3 -9.30 14.56 -6.59
C LEU A 3 -8.49 14.12 -5.35
N SER A 4 -7.16 14.16 -5.44
CA SER A 4 -6.25 13.77 -4.36
C SER A 4 -6.20 14.81 -3.23
N ALA A 5 -6.25 16.09 -3.57
CA ALA A 5 -6.37 17.18 -2.59
C ALA A 5 -7.72 17.11 -1.86
N PHE A 6 -8.80 16.80 -2.58
CA PHE A 6 -10.11 16.52 -1.98
C PHE A 6 -10.04 15.33 -1.01
N PHE A 7 -9.43 14.21 -1.41
CA PHE A 7 -9.26 13.06 -0.50
C PHE A 7 -8.41 13.38 0.72
N LEU A 8 -7.35 14.19 0.61
CA LEU A 8 -6.59 14.65 1.77
C LEU A 8 -7.42 15.53 2.70
N LEU A 9 -8.19 16.47 2.15
CA LEU A 9 -9.06 17.33 2.95
C LEU A 9 -10.12 16.50 3.69
N VAL A 10 -10.75 15.55 3.00
CA VAL A 10 -11.78 14.65 3.56
C VAL A 10 -11.20 13.65 4.57
N THR A 11 -9.95 13.20 4.40
CA THR A 11 -9.30 12.26 5.34
C THR A 11 -8.57 12.96 6.48
N SER A 12 -8.35 14.27 6.40
CA SER A 12 -7.68 15.05 7.46
C SER A 12 -8.34 14.94 8.85
N PRO A 13 -9.69 14.90 8.99
CA PRO A 13 -10.35 14.75 10.30
C PRO A 13 -10.07 13.39 10.94
N ILE A 14 -9.72 12.38 10.15
CA ILE A 14 -9.41 11.01 10.61
C ILE A 14 -7.90 10.85 10.82
N THR A 15 -7.09 11.53 10.00
CA THR A 15 -5.61 11.42 10.04
C THR A 15 -5.04 11.96 11.35
N ILE A 16 -5.56 13.09 11.86
CA ILE A 16 -5.05 13.71 13.09
C ILE A 16 -5.31 12.83 14.34
N PRO A 17 -6.54 12.34 14.59
CA PRO A 17 -6.80 11.42 15.69
C PRO A 17 -5.95 10.14 15.60
N ILE A 18 -5.80 9.54 14.42
CA ILE A 18 -4.96 8.34 14.26
C ILE A 18 -3.50 8.67 14.57
N ALA A 19 -2.98 9.79 14.08
CA ALA A 19 -1.61 10.23 14.38
C ALA A 19 -1.39 10.39 15.89
N LEU A 20 -2.37 10.96 16.60
CA LEU A 20 -2.32 11.12 18.06
C LEU A 20 -2.36 9.76 18.77
N VAL A 21 -3.26 8.85 18.37
CA VAL A 21 -3.33 7.50 18.96
C VAL A 21 -2.02 6.75 18.74
N VAL A 22 -1.44 6.79 17.55
CA VAL A 22 -0.13 6.18 17.27
C VAL A 22 0.95 6.81 18.13
N LEU A 23 0.97 8.14 18.28
CA LEU A 23 1.94 8.83 19.12
C LEU A 23 1.82 8.42 20.59
N LEU A 24 0.61 8.38 21.15
CA LEU A 24 0.36 8.08 22.55
C LEU A 24 0.57 6.60 22.89
N THR A 25 0.23 5.69 21.98
CA THR A 25 0.31 4.24 22.24
C THR A 25 1.62 3.60 21.78
N SER A 26 2.27 4.16 20.76
CA SER A 26 3.43 3.56 20.12
C SER A 26 4.67 4.46 20.15
N GLY A 27 4.53 5.76 20.41
CA GLY A 27 5.63 6.72 20.44
C GLY A 27 6.06 7.22 19.05
N ARG A 28 7.21 7.90 18.99
CA ARG A 28 7.80 8.41 17.74
C ARG A 28 8.66 7.34 17.05
N PRO A 29 8.77 7.36 15.71
CA PRO A 29 8.06 8.24 14.77
C PRO A 29 6.59 7.81 14.56
N VAL A 30 5.70 8.75 14.23
CA VAL A 30 4.28 8.43 13.94
C VAL A 30 4.13 7.80 12.56
N PHE A 31 4.91 8.26 11.59
CA PHE A 31 4.89 7.76 10.22
C PHE A 31 6.06 6.81 9.97
N TYR A 32 5.76 5.73 9.25
CA TYR A 32 6.76 4.92 8.58
C TYR A 32 7.06 5.53 7.20
N ARG A 33 8.33 5.53 6.82
CA ARG A 33 8.81 5.91 5.49
C ARG A 33 9.57 4.74 4.90
N GLY A 34 9.13 4.26 3.75
CA GLY A 34 9.75 3.13 3.07
C GLY A 34 10.09 3.47 1.63
N GLU A 35 11.33 3.20 1.22
CA GLU A 35 11.77 3.42 -0.15
C GLU A 35 11.03 2.51 -1.13
N ARG A 36 10.57 3.09 -2.23
CA ARG A 36 9.85 2.38 -3.28
C ARG A 36 10.27 2.87 -4.66
N VAL A 37 10.24 1.96 -5.63
CA VAL A 37 10.50 2.29 -7.03
C VAL A 37 9.22 2.88 -7.65
N GLY A 38 9.35 4.09 -8.18
CA GLY A 38 8.29 4.85 -8.86
C GLY A 38 8.49 4.96 -10.37
N ARG A 39 7.79 5.90 -10.99
CA ARG A 39 7.82 6.09 -12.45
C ARG A 39 9.24 6.37 -12.95
N GLY A 40 9.65 5.69 -14.01
CA GLY A 40 10.98 5.81 -14.61
C GLY A 40 12.10 5.33 -13.70
N GLY A 41 11.82 4.46 -12.73
CA GLY A 41 12.82 3.92 -11.80
C GLY A 41 13.17 4.86 -10.65
N ARG A 42 12.56 6.06 -10.57
CA ARG A 42 12.84 7.02 -9.49
C ARG A 42 12.41 6.45 -8.14
N VAL A 43 13.33 6.41 -7.18
CA VAL A 43 13.03 6.00 -5.82
C VAL A 43 12.34 7.15 -5.07
N PHE A 44 11.29 6.84 -4.32
CA PHE A 44 10.61 7.79 -3.45
C PHE A 44 10.25 7.14 -2.10
N GLU A 45 10.03 7.97 -1.08
CA GLU A 45 9.57 7.52 0.23
C GLU A 45 8.04 7.40 0.26
N MET A 46 7.55 6.16 0.36
CA MET A 46 6.13 5.89 0.59
C MET A 46 5.79 6.03 2.07
N LEU A 47 4.79 6.86 2.37
CA LEU A 47 4.36 7.14 3.73
C LEU A 47 3.27 6.18 4.21
N LYS A 48 3.33 5.75 5.45
CA LYS A 48 2.26 5.03 6.16
C LYS A 48 2.20 5.47 7.61
N PHE A 49 1.11 5.20 8.32
CA PHE A 49 1.20 5.17 9.78
C PHE A 49 2.11 4.04 10.21
N ARG A 50 2.92 4.27 11.23
CA ARG A 50 3.78 3.22 11.78
C ARG A 50 2.91 2.20 12.50
N THR A 51 2.91 0.97 11.98
CA THR A 51 2.20 -0.15 12.58
C THR A 51 3.12 -1.15 13.24
N LEU A 52 4.43 -1.05 13.02
CA LEU A 52 5.45 -1.93 13.57
C LEU A 52 6.30 -1.21 14.63
N ASN A 53 6.93 -1.98 15.51
CA ASN A 53 7.90 -1.45 16.47
C ASN A 53 9.09 -0.79 15.75
N PRO A 54 9.79 0.16 16.40
CA PRO A 54 10.98 0.77 15.82
C PRO A 54 12.01 -0.31 15.40
N SER A 55 12.62 -0.10 14.23
CA SER A 55 13.60 -1.03 13.63
C SER A 55 13.09 -2.46 13.39
N ALA A 56 11.77 -2.67 13.35
CA ALA A 56 11.20 -3.97 13.03
C ALA A 56 11.60 -4.44 11.63
N GLU A 57 11.76 -3.53 10.66
CA GLU A 57 12.15 -3.92 9.30
C GLU A 57 13.53 -4.59 9.25
N ASP A 58 14.48 -4.11 10.06
CA ASP A 58 15.83 -4.69 10.13
C ASP A 58 15.79 -6.11 10.70
N ARG A 59 14.92 -6.33 11.70
CA ARG A 59 14.70 -7.66 12.30
C ARG A 59 13.88 -8.60 11.41
N LEU A 60 13.02 -8.07 10.55
CA LEU A 60 12.17 -8.85 9.65
C LEU A 60 12.83 -9.16 8.30
N GLY A 61 13.78 -8.32 7.85
CA GLY A 61 14.42 -8.41 6.53
C GLY A 61 14.94 -9.78 6.11
N PRO A 62 15.52 -10.61 7.01
CA PRO A 62 16.00 -11.94 6.66
C PRO A 62 14.92 -13.00 6.41
N PHE A 63 13.66 -12.75 6.80
CA PHE A 63 12.61 -13.77 6.81
C PHE A 63 11.64 -13.63 5.63
N LEU A 64 11.11 -14.75 5.15
CA LEU A 64 10.11 -14.84 4.08
C LEU A 64 8.98 -15.81 4.50
N GLY A 65 7.89 -15.83 3.73
CA GLY A 65 6.78 -16.79 3.93
C GLY A 65 6.13 -16.71 5.31
N ASP A 66 5.74 -17.86 5.85
CA ASP A 66 5.01 -17.97 7.13
C ASP A 66 5.81 -17.46 8.33
N GLU A 67 7.14 -17.63 8.29
CA GLU A 67 8.03 -17.11 9.32
C GLU A 67 7.96 -15.59 9.39
N LEU A 68 8.02 -14.92 8.22
CA LEU A 68 7.86 -13.47 8.13
C LEU A 68 6.49 -13.05 8.66
N VAL A 69 5.42 -13.78 8.33
CA VAL A 69 4.06 -13.49 8.82
C VAL A 69 4.00 -13.57 10.34
N ARG A 70 4.52 -14.65 10.94
CA ARG A 70 4.52 -14.84 12.39
C ARG A 70 5.31 -13.75 13.09
N ARG A 71 6.54 -13.46 12.63
CA ARG A 71 7.37 -12.41 13.24
C ARG A 71 6.77 -11.02 13.05
N THR A 72 6.15 -10.75 11.91
CA THR A 72 5.46 -9.48 11.68
C THR A 72 4.33 -9.28 12.70
N ARG A 73 3.62 -10.34 13.10
CA ARG A 73 2.59 -10.25 14.16
C ARG A 73 3.21 -9.82 15.50
N VAL A 74 4.36 -10.40 15.88
CA VAL A 74 5.09 -10.06 17.11
C VAL A 74 5.60 -8.60 17.08
N GLU A 75 6.04 -8.13 15.92
CA GLU A 75 6.54 -6.77 15.73
C GLU A 75 5.42 -5.72 15.56
N THR A 76 4.16 -6.13 15.45
CA THR A 76 3.04 -5.20 15.25
C THR A 76 2.68 -4.52 16.56
N THR A 77 2.64 -3.19 16.55
CA THR A 77 2.19 -2.35 17.68
C THR A 77 0.73 -2.64 18.06
N ALA A 78 0.33 -2.33 19.28
CA ALA A 78 -1.03 -2.56 19.78
C ALA A 78 -2.12 -1.99 18.85
N ILE A 79 -1.95 -0.74 18.40
CA ILE A 79 -2.88 -0.11 17.44
C ILE A 79 -2.62 -0.55 15.99
N GLY A 80 -1.40 -0.99 15.68
CA GLY A 80 -0.98 -1.35 14.33
C GLY A 80 -1.77 -2.50 13.72
N GLY A 81 -2.19 -3.47 14.53
CA GLY A 81 -3.04 -4.56 14.06
C GLY A 81 -4.39 -4.05 13.52
N TRP A 82 -5.03 -3.17 14.28
CA TRP A 82 -6.29 -2.53 13.89
C TRP A 82 -6.13 -1.62 12.66
N LEU A 83 -5.06 -0.81 12.60
CA LEU A 83 -4.78 0.06 11.45
C LEU A 83 -4.61 -0.74 10.15
N ARG A 84 -3.93 -1.90 10.22
CA ARG A 84 -3.75 -2.79 9.05
C ARG A 84 -5.04 -3.49 8.65
N ALA A 85 -5.83 -3.95 9.63
CA ALA A 85 -7.10 -4.62 9.37
C ALA A 85 -8.12 -3.70 8.70
N THR A 86 -8.07 -2.40 9.01
CA THR A 86 -8.94 -1.36 8.46
C THR A 86 -8.35 -0.63 7.26
N GLN A 87 -7.11 -0.93 6.86
CA GLN A 87 -6.30 -0.21 5.87
C GLN A 87 -6.07 1.28 6.16
N LEU A 88 -6.35 1.73 7.38
CA LEU A 88 -6.15 3.12 7.76
C LEU A 88 -4.66 3.48 7.82
N ASP A 89 -3.77 2.48 7.95
CA ASP A 89 -2.32 2.70 7.88
C ASP A 89 -1.86 3.31 6.55
N GLU A 90 -2.62 3.13 5.48
CA GLU A 90 -2.26 3.56 4.14
C GLU A 90 -2.68 5.00 3.81
N ILE A 91 -3.50 5.66 4.63
CA ILE A 91 -3.97 7.04 4.41
C ILE A 91 -2.83 8.03 4.11
N PRO A 92 -1.67 8.00 4.81
CA PRO A 92 -0.57 8.92 4.53
C PRO A 92 -0.01 8.83 3.09
N GLN A 93 -0.24 7.73 2.36
CA GLN A 93 0.14 7.62 0.95
C GLN A 93 -0.61 8.61 0.05
N LEU A 94 -1.77 9.14 0.46
CA LEU A 94 -2.46 10.20 -0.28
C LEU A 94 -1.59 11.45 -0.45
N TRP A 95 -0.68 11.71 0.52
CA TRP A 95 0.32 12.77 0.38
C TRP A 95 1.28 12.49 -0.78
N ASN A 96 1.73 11.24 -0.96
CA ASN A 96 2.54 10.83 -2.12
C ASN A 96 1.79 11.03 -3.45
N VAL A 97 0.47 10.83 -3.46
CA VAL A 97 -0.36 11.09 -4.65
C VAL A 97 -0.41 12.59 -4.95
N VAL A 98 -0.56 13.45 -3.94
CA VAL A 98 -0.59 14.90 -4.11
C VAL A 98 0.77 15.45 -4.53
N ARG A 99 1.87 14.95 -3.97
CA ARG A 99 3.24 15.27 -4.41
C ARG A 99 3.57 14.80 -5.82
N GLY A 100 2.78 13.88 -6.38
CA GLY A 100 2.96 13.35 -7.72
C GLY A 100 3.93 12.16 -7.81
N ASP A 101 4.34 11.59 -6.68
CA ASP A 101 5.10 10.33 -6.61
C ASP A 101 4.22 9.14 -7.03
N MET A 102 2.95 9.19 -6.63
CA MET A 102 1.96 8.13 -6.83
C MET A 102 0.71 8.63 -7.59
N SER A 103 -0.13 7.69 -8.01
CA SER A 103 -1.49 7.86 -8.52
C SER A 103 -2.47 7.16 -7.57
N LEU A 104 -3.78 7.46 -7.65
CA LEU A 104 -4.77 6.67 -6.91
C LEU A 104 -4.85 5.25 -7.49
N VAL A 105 -4.86 5.12 -8.83
CA VAL A 105 -4.85 3.84 -9.53
C VAL A 105 -3.55 3.66 -10.31
N GLY A 106 -2.92 2.50 -10.14
CA GLY A 106 -1.68 2.11 -10.82
C GLY A 106 -1.08 0.83 -10.23
N PRO A 107 0.01 0.31 -10.82
CA PRO A 107 0.74 -0.82 -10.26
C PRO A 107 1.22 -0.53 -8.84
N ARG A 108 1.13 -1.49 -7.91
CA ARG A 108 1.60 -1.29 -6.53
C ARG A 108 3.13 -1.08 -6.53
N PRO A 109 3.66 -0.04 -5.85
CA PRO A 109 5.09 0.19 -5.77
C PRO A 109 5.80 -0.91 -4.95
N ILE A 110 7.02 -1.26 -5.35
CA ILE A 110 7.84 -2.33 -4.75
C ILE A 110 9.13 -1.74 -4.17
N ARG A 111 9.71 -2.39 -3.16
CA ARG A 111 11.01 -1.96 -2.60
C ARG A 111 12.12 -2.14 -3.64
N PRO A 112 13.12 -1.25 -3.72
CA PRO A 112 14.22 -1.37 -4.69
C PRO A 112 14.90 -2.74 -4.70
N ARG A 113 15.20 -3.28 -3.50
CA ARG A 113 15.82 -4.61 -3.38
C ARG A 113 15.01 -5.74 -4.03
N PHE A 114 13.69 -5.78 -3.80
CA PHE A 114 12.84 -6.79 -4.40
C PHE A 114 12.60 -6.55 -5.89
N PHE A 115 12.57 -5.28 -6.30
CA PHE A 115 12.39 -4.92 -7.70
C PHE A 115 13.54 -5.46 -8.57
N ALA A 116 14.79 -5.35 -8.10
CA ALA A 116 15.95 -5.89 -8.81
C ALA A 116 15.79 -7.40 -9.10
N SER A 117 15.52 -8.20 -8.07
CA SER A 117 15.30 -9.64 -8.23
C SER A 117 14.11 -9.97 -9.15
N LEU A 118 13.01 -9.22 -9.05
CA LEU A 118 11.83 -9.44 -9.88
C LEU A 118 12.04 -9.11 -11.35
N VAL A 119 12.94 -8.18 -11.68
CA VAL A 119 13.29 -7.88 -13.08
C VAL A 119 14.13 -9.00 -13.68
N GLU A 120 14.97 -9.65 -12.89
CA GLU A 120 15.73 -10.84 -13.32
C GLU A 120 14.80 -12.05 -13.54
N GLU A 121 13.85 -12.27 -12.62
CA GLU A 121 12.90 -13.39 -12.70
C GLU A 121 11.81 -13.19 -13.78
N LEU A 122 11.36 -11.95 -13.98
CA LEU A 122 10.27 -11.60 -14.91
C LEU A 122 10.75 -10.48 -15.85
N PRO A 123 11.24 -10.81 -17.06
CA PRO A 123 11.87 -9.82 -17.96
C PRO A 123 11.00 -8.62 -18.35
N ALA A 124 9.67 -8.74 -18.28
CA ALA A 124 8.74 -7.64 -18.54
C ALA A 124 8.40 -6.79 -17.29
N TYR A 125 8.94 -7.11 -16.11
CA TYR A 125 8.56 -6.46 -14.85
C TYR A 125 8.84 -4.96 -14.81
N TRP A 126 9.89 -4.52 -15.52
CA TRP A 126 10.27 -3.12 -15.62
C TRP A 126 9.23 -2.26 -16.34
N GLN A 127 8.37 -2.84 -17.18
CA GLN A 127 7.35 -2.09 -17.93
C GLN A 127 6.35 -1.39 -16.99
N ARG A 128 6.23 -1.84 -15.74
CA ARG A 128 5.42 -1.21 -14.69
C ARG A 128 5.87 0.23 -14.37
N LEU A 129 7.11 0.57 -14.69
CA LEU A 129 7.72 1.87 -14.41
C LEU A 129 7.29 2.97 -15.39
N VAL A 130 6.55 2.66 -16.47
CA VAL A 130 6.12 3.69 -17.45
C VAL A 130 5.02 4.62 -16.91
N VAL A 131 4.33 4.20 -15.85
CA VAL A 131 3.29 4.97 -15.17
C VAL A 131 3.67 5.24 -13.71
N ARG A 132 2.95 6.18 -13.07
CA ARG A 132 3.07 6.34 -11.61
C ARG A 132 2.50 5.10 -10.92
N PRO A 133 3.16 4.60 -9.86
CA PRO A 133 2.58 3.54 -9.04
C PRO A 133 1.28 4.00 -8.37
N GLY A 134 0.40 3.05 -8.06
CA GLY A 134 -0.91 3.27 -7.49
C GLY A 134 -0.98 3.04 -5.98
N LEU A 135 -1.88 3.78 -5.31
CA LEU A 135 -2.40 3.42 -4.00
C LEU A 135 -3.19 2.11 -4.10
N THR A 136 -4.04 2.02 -5.11
CA THR A 136 -4.72 0.80 -5.54
C THR A 136 -4.41 0.48 -7.00
N GLY A 137 -4.78 -0.71 -7.47
CA GLY A 137 -4.49 -1.15 -8.82
C GLY A 137 -5.33 -2.34 -9.25
N LEU A 138 -5.38 -2.60 -10.55
CA LEU A 138 -6.17 -3.68 -11.12
C LEU A 138 -5.74 -5.04 -10.55
N ALA A 139 -4.44 -5.28 -10.43
CA ALA A 139 -3.91 -6.49 -9.78
C ALA A 139 -4.40 -6.62 -8.33
N GLN A 140 -4.45 -5.53 -7.54
CA GLN A 140 -4.96 -5.57 -6.17
C GLN A 140 -6.45 -5.86 -6.11
N VAL A 141 -7.24 -5.34 -7.05
CA VAL A 141 -8.68 -5.62 -7.16
C VAL A 141 -8.94 -7.05 -7.64
N ARG A 142 -8.10 -7.63 -8.49
CA ARG A 142 -8.30 -8.99 -9.02
C ARG A 142 -7.63 -10.11 -8.21
N ARG A 143 -6.74 -9.77 -7.27
CA ARG A 143 -6.05 -10.77 -6.43
C ARG A 143 -7.02 -11.76 -5.75
N GLY A 144 -6.74 -13.05 -5.96
CA GLY A 144 -7.19 -14.16 -5.12
C GLY A 144 -6.11 -14.55 -4.11
N TYR A 145 -6.35 -15.62 -3.33
CA TYR A 145 -5.41 -16.10 -2.30
C TYR A 145 -4.08 -16.60 -2.89
N GLU A 146 -4.10 -17.16 -4.11
CA GLU A 146 -2.98 -17.86 -4.75
C GLU A 146 -2.27 -17.04 -5.86
N THR A 147 -2.52 -15.73 -5.99
CA THR A 147 -2.02 -14.99 -7.16
C THR A 147 -0.49 -14.85 -7.16
N SER A 148 0.15 -15.40 -8.17
CA SER A 148 1.60 -15.35 -8.43
C SER A 148 2.08 -13.92 -8.76
N MET A 149 3.40 -13.70 -8.74
CA MET A 149 3.97 -12.42 -9.20
C MET A 149 3.80 -12.19 -10.70
N ALA A 150 3.81 -13.26 -11.50
CA ALA A 150 3.56 -13.21 -12.94
C ALA A 150 2.11 -12.78 -13.26
N GLU A 151 1.11 -13.32 -12.56
CA GLU A 151 -0.29 -12.90 -12.75
C GLU A 151 -0.53 -11.46 -12.30
N LYS A 152 0.12 -11.03 -11.20
CA LYS A 152 0.08 -9.61 -10.78
C LYS A 152 0.68 -8.72 -11.86
N LEU A 153 1.80 -9.14 -12.46
CA LEU A 153 2.40 -8.42 -13.58
C LEU A 153 1.43 -8.36 -14.76
N ALA A 154 0.78 -9.46 -15.14
CA ALA A 154 -0.19 -9.48 -16.23
C ALA A 154 -1.33 -8.48 -16.03
N HIS A 155 -1.92 -8.41 -14.84
CA HIS A 155 -2.95 -7.41 -14.53
C HIS A 155 -2.41 -5.97 -14.48
N ASP A 156 -1.18 -5.78 -14.02
CA ASP A 156 -0.54 -4.45 -14.05
C ASP A 156 -0.30 -4.00 -15.51
N LEU A 157 0.10 -4.92 -16.40
CA LEU A 157 0.27 -4.64 -17.83
C LEU A 157 -1.06 -4.41 -18.54
N GLU A 158 -2.11 -5.16 -18.21
CA GLU A 158 -3.46 -4.92 -18.71
C GLU A 158 -3.96 -3.52 -18.35
N TRP A 159 -3.73 -3.11 -17.09
CA TRP A 159 -4.03 -1.74 -16.65
C TRP A 159 -3.25 -0.70 -17.46
N ILE A 160 -1.94 -0.93 -17.69
CA ILE A 160 -1.07 -0.02 -18.46
C ILE A 160 -1.49 0.04 -19.94
N ALA A 161 -1.96 -1.06 -20.52
CA ALA A 161 -2.40 -1.11 -21.90
C ALA A 161 -3.71 -0.34 -22.11
N ASP A 162 -4.72 -0.57 -21.27
CA ASP A 162 -6.04 0.06 -21.42
C ASP A 162 -6.05 1.52 -20.94
N ARG A 163 -5.65 1.77 -19.68
CA ARG A 163 -5.68 3.10 -19.02
C ARG A 163 -6.99 3.90 -19.21
N SER A 164 -8.10 3.23 -19.48
CA SER A 164 -9.38 3.91 -19.73
C SER A 164 -9.94 4.54 -18.44
N VAL A 165 -10.65 5.66 -18.58
CA VAL A 165 -11.35 6.30 -17.46
C VAL A 165 -12.35 5.32 -16.82
N ARG A 166 -13.00 4.49 -17.63
CA ARG A 166 -13.91 3.45 -17.16
C ARG A 166 -13.20 2.45 -16.25
N LEU A 167 -12.05 1.90 -16.67
CA LEU A 167 -11.28 0.96 -15.85
C LEU A 167 -10.73 1.63 -14.58
N TYR A 168 -10.30 2.89 -14.68
CA TYR A 168 -9.87 3.70 -13.54
C TYR A 168 -10.97 3.79 -12.47
N LEU A 169 -12.16 4.26 -12.87
CA LEU A 169 -13.30 4.43 -11.96
C LEU A 169 -13.81 3.09 -11.40
N ARG A 170 -13.86 2.04 -12.22
CA ARG A 170 -14.21 0.68 -11.76
C ARG A 170 -13.24 0.16 -10.70
N THR A 171 -11.94 0.38 -10.90
CA THR A 171 -10.91 -0.03 -9.94
C THR A 171 -11.07 0.73 -8.63
N LEU A 172 -11.28 2.05 -8.69
CA LEU A 172 -11.55 2.85 -7.48
C LEU A 172 -12.81 2.40 -6.74
N ALA A 173 -13.92 2.22 -7.44
CA ALA A 173 -15.19 1.79 -6.83
C ALA A 173 -15.05 0.41 -6.16
N SER A 174 -14.37 -0.52 -6.83
CA SER A 174 -14.11 -1.86 -6.31
C SER A 174 -13.25 -1.83 -5.04
N THR A 175 -12.23 -0.96 -5.02
CA THR A 175 -11.40 -0.74 -3.83
C THR A 175 -12.19 -0.10 -2.70
N ALA A 176 -12.98 0.95 -2.99
CA ALA A 176 -13.83 1.59 -1.99
C ALA A 176 -14.78 0.59 -1.33
N TRP A 177 -15.45 -0.25 -2.11
CA TRP A 177 -16.33 -1.31 -1.59
C TRP A 177 -15.58 -2.30 -0.70
N ARG A 178 -14.38 -2.74 -1.12
CA ARG A 178 -13.54 -3.66 -0.33
C ARG A 178 -13.09 -3.05 0.98
N VAL A 179 -12.65 -1.79 0.96
CA VAL A 179 -12.20 -1.06 2.17
C VAL A 179 -13.37 -0.86 3.13
N LEU A 180 -14.54 -0.44 2.65
CA LEU A 180 -15.74 -0.31 3.48
C LEU A 180 -16.12 -1.64 4.14
N GLY A 181 -16.11 -2.73 3.37
CA GLY A 181 -16.37 -4.07 3.91
C GLY A 181 -15.32 -4.54 4.92
N GLN A 182 -14.05 -4.18 4.73
CA GLN A 182 -12.98 -4.50 5.69
C GLN A 182 -13.09 -3.66 6.97
N PHE A 183 -13.37 -2.37 6.83
CA PHE A 183 -13.60 -1.46 7.95
C PHE A 183 -14.76 -1.95 8.85
N ALA A 184 -15.89 -2.32 8.24
CA ALA A 184 -17.03 -2.89 8.97
C ALA A 184 -16.69 -4.21 9.70
N ARG A 185 -15.86 -5.07 9.09
CA ARG A 185 -15.38 -6.30 9.74
C ARG A 185 -14.38 -6.03 10.86
N GLY A 186 -13.49 -5.06 10.68
CA GLY A 186 -12.53 -4.62 11.70
C GLY A 186 -13.20 -4.07 12.94
N LEU A 187 -14.32 -3.36 12.79
CA LEU A 187 -15.14 -2.88 13.92
C LEU A 187 -15.90 -3.99 14.66
N SER A 188 -16.25 -5.08 13.98
CA SER A 188 -17.02 -6.20 14.56
C SER A 188 -16.17 -7.28 15.21
N GLY A 189 -14.84 -7.09 15.32
CA GLY A 189 -13.92 -8.03 15.98
C GLY A 189 -13.75 -9.38 15.27
N ARG A 190 -14.38 -9.58 14.10
CA ARG A 190 -14.23 -10.79 13.27
C ARG A 190 -12.98 -10.65 12.38
N SER A 191 -11.80 -10.86 12.94
CA SER A 191 -10.60 -11.11 12.13
C SER A 191 -10.49 -12.61 11.82
N ARG A 192 -10.29 -12.96 10.55
CA ARG A 192 -9.89 -14.30 10.13
C ARG A 192 -8.51 -14.67 10.66
#